data_AF-A0A6M0CKC2-F1
#
_entry.id   AF-A0A6M0CKC2-F1
#
_cell.length_a   1.000
_cell.length_b   1.000
_cell.length_c   1.000
_cell.angle_alpha   90.00
_cell.angle_beta   90.00
_cell.angle_gamma   90.00
#
_symmetry.space_group_name_H-M   'P 1'
#
loop_
_entity.id
_entity.type
_entity.pdbx_description
1 polymer ?
#
loop_
_entity_poly.entity_id
_entity_poly.type
_entity_poly.pdbx_seq_one_letter_code
_entity_poly.pdbx_strand_id
1 'polypeptide(L)'
;MKNLIFLTLTLLMTFSINAQGFIGAWEGTHTTDSGQEIKTVVIFSSKYQVTTQYDAKTGEFVMTNGGTWELAGDTMTETIEFDTKNPERVGTEVSFKVFIKDSIMGIVGSEQKLKRIDDGSPGKLQGAWLMSGRIRNGKTQQRDTNRPRKTMKILSGSRFQWIAYNTETKQFMATCGGSYTTVDGKYTENLEFFSRDNAKVGLQLQFDYKLVDGKWHHSGLSSKGDPIYEIWSQRE
;
A
#
# COMPACT_ATOMS: atom_id res chain seq x y z
N MET A 1 -32.08 -16.06 -61.70
CA MET A 1 -32.17 -16.37 -60.26
C MET A 1 -30.77 -16.46 -59.68
N LYS A 2 -30.33 -15.46 -58.91
CA LYS A 2 -29.18 -15.54 -57.99
C LYS A 2 -29.20 -14.26 -57.14
N ASN A 3 -29.79 -14.37 -55.95
CA ASN A 3 -29.81 -13.30 -54.95
C ASN A 3 -28.43 -13.25 -54.30
N LEU A 4 -27.71 -12.14 -54.47
CA LEU A 4 -26.50 -11.87 -53.69
C LEU A 4 -26.90 -11.02 -52.48
N ILE A 5 -27.08 -11.69 -51.34
CA ILE A 5 -27.27 -11.03 -50.05
C ILE A 5 -25.87 -10.69 -49.53
N PHE A 6 -25.52 -9.40 -49.51
CA PHE A 6 -24.32 -8.92 -48.83
C PHE A 6 -24.63 -8.81 -47.34
N LEU A 7 -24.15 -9.79 -46.56
CA LEU A 7 -24.21 -9.78 -45.11
C LEU A 7 -23.03 -8.96 -44.57
N THR A 8 -23.23 -7.68 -44.31
CA THR A 8 -22.26 -6.87 -43.55
C THR A 8 -22.26 -7.32 -42.09
N LEU A 9 -21.26 -8.12 -41.73
CA LEU A 9 -20.97 -8.52 -40.36
C LEU A 9 -20.32 -7.33 -39.63
N THR A 10 -21.11 -6.52 -38.92
CA THR A 10 -20.60 -5.48 -38.02
C THR A 10 -19.94 -6.15 -36.82
N LEU A 11 -18.61 -6.23 -36.86
CA LEU A 11 -17.77 -6.64 -35.74
C LEU A 11 -17.90 -5.57 -34.64
N LEU A 12 -18.74 -5.82 -33.65
CA LEU A 12 -18.79 -5.05 -32.40
C LEU A 12 -17.45 -5.26 -31.68
N MET A 13 -16.44 -4.45 -32.01
CA MET A 13 -15.29 -4.26 -31.15
C MET A 13 -15.79 -3.54 -29.89
N THR A 14 -16.07 -4.31 -28.85
CA THR A 14 -16.14 -3.76 -27.50
C THR A 14 -14.73 -3.30 -27.15
N PHE A 15 -14.45 -2.02 -27.41
CA PHE A 15 -13.34 -1.36 -26.76
C PHE A 15 -13.62 -1.41 -25.27
N SER A 16 -12.99 -2.37 -24.59
CA SER A 16 -12.85 -2.31 -23.14
C SER A 16 -12.04 -1.06 -22.86
N ILE A 17 -12.73 0.04 -22.60
CA ILE A 17 -12.15 1.20 -21.94
C ILE A 17 -11.66 0.64 -20.62
N ASN A 18 -10.37 0.32 -20.53
CA ASN A 18 -9.73 0.08 -19.25
C ASN A 18 -9.86 1.39 -18.49
N ALA A 19 -10.90 1.52 -17.67
CA ALA A 19 -10.95 2.56 -16.68
C ALA A 19 -9.66 2.43 -15.86
N GLN A 20 -8.80 3.44 -15.90
CA GLN A 20 -7.58 3.45 -15.10
C GLN A 20 -8.00 3.30 -13.63
N GLY A 21 -7.55 2.22 -12.99
CA GLY A 21 -7.87 1.95 -11.59
C GLY A 21 -6.93 2.69 -10.64
N PHE A 22 -7.29 2.75 -9.36
CA PHE A 22 -6.45 3.35 -8.32
C PHE A 22 -5.29 2.47 -7.87
N ILE A 23 -5.36 1.15 -8.13
CA ILE A 23 -4.32 0.17 -7.79
C ILE A 23 -2.93 0.66 -8.26
N GLY A 24 -1.94 0.49 -7.38
CA GLY A 24 -0.59 1.00 -7.55
C GLY A 24 -0.24 2.02 -6.48
N ALA A 25 0.71 2.89 -6.78
CA ALA A 25 1.10 3.98 -5.89
C ALA A 25 1.05 5.34 -6.57
N TRP A 26 0.78 6.34 -5.75
CA TRP A 26 0.64 7.74 -6.14
C TRP A 26 1.40 8.61 -5.16
N GLU A 27 2.01 9.68 -5.64
CA GLU A 27 2.71 10.63 -4.79
C GLU A 27 2.43 12.08 -5.19
N GLY A 28 2.55 12.97 -4.22
CA GLY A 28 2.52 14.40 -4.45
C GLY A 28 3.25 15.11 -3.32
N THR A 29 3.61 16.36 -3.56
CA THR A 29 4.32 17.16 -2.58
C THR A 29 3.61 18.49 -2.42
N HIS A 30 3.56 18.99 -1.19
CA HIS A 30 3.12 20.35 -0.89
C HIS A 30 4.11 21.01 0.07
N THR A 31 4.14 22.34 0.05
CA THR A 31 4.96 23.12 0.97
C THR A 31 4.06 23.76 2.03
N THR A 32 4.40 23.62 3.30
CA THR A 32 3.70 24.27 4.41
C THR A 32 4.02 25.76 4.46
N ASP A 33 3.25 26.53 5.24
CA ASP A 33 3.54 27.95 5.49
C ASP A 33 4.92 28.19 6.12
N SER A 34 5.46 27.21 6.84
CA SER A 34 6.80 27.23 7.42
C SER A 34 7.91 26.89 6.41
N GLY A 35 7.58 26.63 5.14
CA GLY A 35 8.52 26.25 4.09
C GLY A 35 8.94 24.78 4.11
N GLN A 36 8.27 23.94 4.92
CA GLN A 36 8.55 22.51 5.00
C GLN A 36 7.93 21.79 3.80
N GLU A 37 8.71 20.94 3.13
CA GLU A 37 8.26 20.18 1.97
C GLU A 37 7.73 18.82 2.42
N ILE A 38 6.42 18.60 2.31
CA ILE A 38 5.75 17.38 2.77
C ILE A 38 5.38 16.51 1.58
N LYS A 39 6.00 15.33 1.52
CA LYS A 39 5.65 14.29 0.56
C LYS A 39 4.47 13.49 1.08
N THR A 40 3.45 13.30 0.23
CA THR A 40 2.33 12.38 0.43
C THR A 40 2.50 11.20 -0.51
N VAL A 41 2.40 9.98 0.01
CA VAL A 41 2.34 8.74 -0.76
C VAL A 41 1.07 8.00 -0.42
N VAL A 42 0.36 7.52 -1.45
CA VAL A 42 -0.82 6.66 -1.31
C VAL A 42 -0.54 5.35 -2.04
N ILE A 43 -0.76 4.23 -1.35
CA ILE A 43 -0.66 2.88 -1.92
C ILE A 43 -2.06 2.27 -1.91
N PHE A 44 -2.54 1.87 -3.09
CA PHE A 44 -3.76 1.08 -3.24
C PHE A 44 -3.40 -0.36 -3.63
N SER A 45 -3.79 -1.28 -2.78
CA SER A 45 -3.99 -2.69 -3.15
C SER A 45 -5.44 -2.92 -3.58
N SER A 46 -5.81 -4.16 -3.94
CA SER A 46 -7.17 -4.49 -4.39
C SER A 46 -8.29 -4.10 -3.42
N LYS A 47 -8.03 -4.17 -2.10
CA LYS A 47 -9.04 -3.93 -1.05
C LYS A 47 -8.60 -2.96 0.03
N TYR A 48 -7.30 -2.68 0.13
CA TYR A 48 -6.74 -1.86 1.20
C TYR A 48 -5.95 -0.68 0.63
N GLN A 49 -6.02 0.45 1.32
CA GLN A 49 -5.23 1.64 1.02
C GLN A 49 -4.43 2.09 2.25
N VAL A 50 -3.30 2.75 2.00
CA VAL A 50 -2.62 3.56 3.00
C VAL A 50 -2.21 4.89 2.41
N THR A 51 -2.44 5.96 3.16
CA THR A 51 -1.94 7.30 2.90
C THR A 51 -0.93 7.66 3.98
N THR A 52 0.25 8.13 3.58
CA THR A 52 1.31 8.53 4.50
C THR A 52 1.92 9.85 4.07
N GLN A 53 2.19 10.71 5.05
CA GLN A 53 2.92 11.96 4.86
C GLN A 53 4.18 11.99 5.70
N TYR A 54 5.25 12.52 5.11
CA TYR A 54 6.55 12.70 5.75
C TYR A 54 7.28 13.89 5.12
N ASP A 55 8.24 14.45 5.84
CA ASP A 55 9.13 15.47 5.31
C ASP A 55 9.95 14.89 4.15
N ALA A 56 9.88 15.55 2.99
CA ALA A 56 10.50 15.07 1.75
C ALA A 56 12.03 15.05 1.80
N LYS A 57 12.66 15.83 2.69
CA LYS A 57 14.11 15.97 2.81
C LYS A 57 14.67 15.13 3.94
N THR A 58 13.99 15.09 5.09
CA THR A 58 14.49 14.43 6.30
C THR A 58 13.90 13.05 6.55
N GLY A 59 12.80 12.71 5.86
CA GLY A 59 12.03 11.48 6.11
C GLY A 59 11.22 11.52 7.41
N GLU A 60 11.18 12.67 8.09
CA GLU A 60 10.47 12.82 9.35
C GLU A 60 8.99 12.52 9.16
N PHE A 61 8.52 11.50 9.87
CA PHE A 61 7.15 11.03 9.78
C PHE A 61 6.15 12.08 10.29
N VAL A 62 5.12 12.38 9.50
CA VAL A 62 4.07 13.35 9.86
C VAL A 62 2.77 12.66 10.26
N MET A 63 2.25 11.77 9.41
CA MET A 63 1.00 11.04 9.65
C MET A 63 0.86 9.82 8.75
N THR A 64 0.05 8.85 9.17
CA THR A 64 -0.49 7.80 8.31
C THR A 64 -1.94 7.50 8.67
N ASN A 65 -2.76 7.20 7.67
CA ASN A 65 -4.08 6.61 7.85
C ASN A 65 -4.33 5.57 6.75
N GLY A 66 -5.23 4.64 7.01
CA GLY A 66 -5.56 3.61 6.03
C GLY A 66 -6.55 2.59 6.56
N GLY A 67 -6.92 1.68 5.67
CA GLY A 67 -7.95 0.68 5.92
C GLY A 67 -8.47 0.09 4.62
N THR A 68 -9.71 -0.38 4.61
CA THR A 68 -10.34 -0.92 3.40
C THR A 68 -10.86 0.21 2.52
N TRP A 69 -10.97 -0.05 1.22
CA TRP A 69 -11.62 0.85 0.28
C TRP A 69 -12.39 0.11 -0.80
N GLU A 70 -13.39 0.77 -1.35
CA GLU A 70 -14.12 0.36 -2.54
C GLU A 70 -14.48 1.57 -3.42
N LEU A 71 -14.78 1.31 -4.70
CA LEU A 71 -15.13 2.35 -5.66
C LEU A 71 -16.43 1.97 -6.38
N ALA A 72 -17.45 2.82 -6.23
CA ALA A 72 -18.71 2.74 -6.96
C ALA A 72 -18.87 3.98 -7.83
N GLY A 73 -18.68 3.83 -9.15
CA GLY A 73 -18.65 4.96 -10.08
C GLY A 73 -17.47 5.89 -9.77
N ASP A 74 -17.77 7.13 -9.36
CA ASP A 74 -16.78 8.13 -8.94
C ASP A 74 -16.64 8.27 -7.42
N THR A 75 -17.37 7.46 -6.64
CA THR A 75 -17.40 7.58 -5.18
C THR A 75 -16.54 6.50 -4.55
N MET A 76 -15.49 6.92 -3.85
CA MET A 76 -14.63 6.05 -3.05
C MET A 76 -15.14 6.03 -1.62
N THR A 77 -15.33 4.82 -1.08
CA THR A 77 -15.71 4.60 0.31
C THR A 77 -14.57 3.91 1.02
N GLU A 78 -14.13 4.46 2.16
CA GLU A 78 -13.04 3.91 2.96
C GLU A 78 -13.51 3.58 4.38
N THR A 79 -13.17 2.40 4.90
CA THR A 79 -13.34 2.05 6.31
C THR A 79 -12.00 2.19 7.02
N ILE A 80 -11.91 3.08 8.00
CA ILE A 80 -10.65 3.44 8.64
C ILE A 80 -10.23 2.39 9.68
N GLU A 81 -9.03 1.82 9.54
CA GLU A 81 -8.47 0.85 10.51
C GLU A 81 -7.38 1.44 11.40
N PHE A 82 -6.75 2.52 10.95
CA PHE A 82 -5.79 3.30 11.71
C PHE A 82 -5.76 4.75 11.19
N ASP A 83 -5.60 5.70 12.10
CA ASP A 83 -5.36 7.10 11.79
C ASP A 83 -4.50 7.68 12.93
N THR A 84 -3.29 8.14 12.61
CA THR A 84 -2.35 8.65 13.63
C THR A 84 -2.73 10.02 14.18
N LYS A 85 -3.55 10.79 13.45
CA LYS A 85 -3.96 12.14 13.87
C LYS A 85 -5.33 12.13 14.52
N ASN A 86 -6.22 11.24 14.07
CA ASN A 86 -7.61 11.17 14.50
C ASN A 86 -8.03 9.72 14.86
N PRO A 87 -7.48 9.11 15.94
CA PRO A 87 -7.73 7.71 16.28
C PRO A 87 -9.22 7.37 16.45
N GLU A 88 -10.04 8.33 16.85
CA GLU A 88 -11.48 8.19 17.02
C GLU A 88 -12.22 7.75 15.75
N ARG A 89 -11.68 8.06 14.57
CA ARG A 89 -12.21 7.64 13.26
C ARG A 89 -12.06 6.14 12.99
N VAL A 90 -11.22 5.43 13.74
CA VAL A 90 -11.06 3.98 13.57
C VAL A 90 -12.41 3.27 13.78
N GLY A 91 -12.80 2.47 12.78
CA GLY A 91 -14.08 1.78 12.70
C GLY A 91 -15.19 2.56 11.98
N THR A 92 -14.93 3.77 11.51
CA THR A 92 -15.90 4.57 10.75
C THR A 92 -15.67 4.45 9.24
N GLU A 93 -16.71 4.75 8.48
CA GLU A 93 -16.65 4.90 7.02
C GLU A 93 -16.65 6.36 6.61
N VAL A 94 -15.88 6.68 5.57
CA VAL A 94 -15.92 7.97 4.89
C VAL A 94 -16.14 7.75 3.40
N SER A 95 -16.88 8.64 2.76
CA SER A 95 -17.14 8.56 1.32
C SER A 95 -16.92 9.91 0.65
N PHE A 96 -16.23 9.91 -0.48
CA PHE A 96 -15.90 11.12 -1.22
C PHE A 96 -15.76 10.82 -2.71
N LYS A 97 -15.99 11.85 -3.54
CA LYS A 97 -15.83 11.72 -4.98
C LYS A 97 -14.36 11.83 -5.36
N VAL A 98 -13.91 10.96 -6.26
CA VAL A 98 -12.54 10.90 -6.76
C VAL A 98 -12.51 10.99 -8.28
N PHE A 99 -11.36 11.33 -8.82
CA PHE A 99 -11.12 11.30 -10.26
C PHE A 99 -9.72 10.79 -10.56
N ILE A 100 -9.57 10.21 -11.76
CA ILE A 100 -8.28 10.02 -12.42
C ILE A 100 -8.34 10.73 -13.76
N LYS A 101 -7.37 11.60 -14.02
CA LYS A 101 -7.14 12.22 -15.31
C LYS A 101 -5.68 12.00 -15.70
N ASP A 102 -5.46 11.22 -16.75
CA ASP A 102 -4.13 10.77 -17.18
C ASP A 102 -3.40 10.02 -16.06
N SER A 103 -2.27 10.54 -15.60
CA SER A 103 -1.51 9.97 -14.48
C SER A 103 -1.72 10.76 -13.18
N ILE A 104 -2.80 11.51 -13.05
CA ILE A 104 -3.12 12.31 -11.86
C ILE A 104 -4.42 11.82 -11.24
N MET A 105 -4.40 11.54 -9.95
CA MET A 105 -5.60 11.34 -9.14
C MET A 105 -5.86 12.53 -8.22
N GLY A 106 -7.10 12.66 -7.76
CA GLY A 106 -7.48 13.61 -6.73
C GLY A 106 -8.87 13.34 -6.17
N ILE A 107 -9.17 14.05 -5.08
CA ILE A 107 -10.51 14.10 -4.46
C ILE A 107 -11.21 15.35 -5.00
N VAL A 108 -12.46 15.21 -5.46
CA VAL A 108 -13.25 16.34 -5.96
C VAL A 108 -13.45 17.36 -4.82
N GLY A 109 -13.06 18.61 -5.07
CA GLY A 109 -13.11 19.68 -4.07
C GLY A 109 -11.85 19.80 -3.21
N SER A 110 -10.88 18.90 -3.34
CA SER A 110 -9.54 19.04 -2.76
C SER A 110 -8.57 19.66 -3.77
N GLU A 111 -7.67 20.51 -3.30
CA GLU A 111 -6.57 21.04 -4.12
C GLU A 111 -5.45 20.01 -4.32
N GLN A 112 -5.39 18.99 -3.47
CA GLN A 112 -4.34 17.97 -3.52
C GLN A 112 -4.50 17.08 -4.75
N LYS A 113 -3.41 16.98 -5.52
CA LYS A 113 -3.29 16.11 -6.69
C LYS A 113 -2.08 15.21 -6.52
N LEU A 114 -2.26 13.93 -6.80
CA LEU A 114 -1.20 12.94 -6.70
C LEU A 114 -0.91 12.35 -8.07
N LYS A 115 0.38 12.26 -8.43
CA LYS A 115 0.86 11.66 -9.65
C LYS A 115 1.10 10.18 -9.44
N ARG A 116 0.68 9.35 -10.41
CA ARG A 116 0.97 7.92 -10.42
C ARG A 116 2.47 7.70 -10.53
N ILE A 117 2.98 6.83 -9.67
CA ILE A 117 4.38 6.39 -9.68
C ILE A 117 4.54 4.92 -10.03
N ASP A 118 3.52 4.10 -9.77
CA ASP A 118 3.41 2.76 -10.34
C ASP A 118 1.95 2.30 -10.42
N ASP A 119 1.70 1.22 -11.15
CA ASP A 119 0.39 0.60 -11.39
C ASP A 119 0.22 -0.75 -10.67
N GLY A 120 1.08 -1.05 -9.69
CA GLY A 120 1.19 -2.37 -9.07
C GLY A 120 2.35 -3.22 -9.63
N SER A 121 3.05 -2.75 -10.66
CA SER A 121 4.28 -3.36 -11.21
C SER A 121 5.53 -2.48 -10.99
N PRO A 122 6.78 -3.03 -11.00
CA PRO A 122 7.18 -4.39 -11.36
C PRO A 122 7.28 -5.37 -10.17
N GLY A 123 7.05 -4.91 -8.94
CA GLY A 123 7.19 -5.71 -7.73
C GLY A 123 6.30 -6.95 -7.70
N LYS A 124 6.85 -8.08 -7.22
CA LYS A 124 6.16 -9.39 -7.20
C LYS A 124 5.33 -9.64 -5.93
N LEU A 125 5.31 -8.68 -5.01
CA LEU A 125 4.66 -8.81 -3.70
C LEU A 125 3.52 -7.80 -3.52
N GLN A 126 3.02 -7.23 -4.62
CA GLN A 126 1.87 -6.32 -4.63
C GLN A 126 0.70 -6.92 -3.83
N GLY A 127 0.06 -6.07 -3.01
CA GLY A 127 -1.05 -6.47 -2.14
C GLY A 127 -0.87 -6.08 -0.68
N ALA A 128 -1.88 -6.40 0.11
CA ALA A 128 -1.84 -6.30 1.57
C ALA A 128 -1.58 -7.70 2.17
N TRP A 129 -0.72 -7.74 3.18
CA TRP A 129 -0.24 -8.96 3.82
C TRP A 129 -0.27 -8.80 5.33
N LEU A 130 -0.73 -9.81 6.06
CA LEU A 130 -0.69 -9.85 7.52
C LEU A 130 0.41 -10.79 8.00
N MET A 131 1.18 -10.36 9.00
CA MET A 131 2.14 -11.23 9.67
C MET A 131 1.40 -12.38 10.36
N SER A 132 1.48 -13.56 9.77
CA SER A 132 0.76 -14.77 10.17
C SER A 132 1.62 -15.76 10.94
N GLY A 133 2.93 -15.54 11.02
CA GLY A 133 3.80 -16.37 11.82
C GLY A 133 5.26 -15.96 11.75
N ARG A 134 6.09 -16.70 12.49
CA ARG A 134 7.56 -16.57 12.47
C ARG A 134 8.21 -17.92 12.71
N ILE A 135 9.42 -18.10 12.22
CA ILE A 135 10.23 -19.29 12.55
C ILE A 135 11.28 -18.88 13.57
N ARG A 136 11.32 -19.58 14.71
CA ARG A 136 12.33 -19.39 15.76
C ARG A 136 12.86 -20.75 16.17
N ASN A 137 14.19 -20.89 16.19
CA ASN A 137 14.86 -22.16 16.54
C ASN A 137 14.30 -23.36 15.74
N GLY A 138 14.07 -23.16 14.44
CA GLY A 138 13.51 -24.18 13.54
C GLY A 138 12.02 -24.50 13.76
N LYS A 139 11.34 -23.86 14.72
CA LYS A 139 9.92 -24.09 15.00
C LYS A 139 9.07 -22.93 14.50
N THR A 140 8.00 -23.27 13.78
CA THR A 140 6.99 -22.30 13.32
C THR A 140 6.09 -21.90 14.48
N GLN A 141 6.00 -20.60 14.73
CA GLN A 141 5.04 -20.00 15.66
C GLN A 141 3.99 -19.27 14.82
N GLN A 142 2.78 -19.84 14.75
CA GLN A 142 1.66 -19.23 14.04
C GLN A 142 1.08 -18.07 14.85
N ARG A 143 0.52 -17.09 14.14
CA ARG A 143 -0.20 -15.95 14.67
C ARG A 143 -1.56 -15.88 14.01
N ASP A 144 -2.59 -15.84 14.84
CA ASP A 144 -3.96 -15.60 14.42
C ASP A 144 -4.12 -14.17 13.88
N THR A 145 -4.46 -14.06 12.60
CA THR A 145 -4.62 -12.80 11.85
C THR A 145 -6.00 -12.17 12.00
N ASN A 146 -6.97 -12.89 12.60
CA ASN A 146 -8.31 -12.37 12.86
C ASN A 146 -8.37 -11.46 14.09
N ARG A 147 -7.29 -11.42 14.88
CA ARG A 147 -7.21 -10.57 16.06
C ARG A 147 -7.18 -9.07 15.68
N PRO A 148 -7.64 -8.19 16.59
CA PRO A 148 -7.63 -6.74 16.39
C PRO A 148 -6.23 -6.16 16.22
N ARG A 149 -5.25 -6.70 16.95
CA ARG A 149 -3.85 -6.29 16.84
C ARG A 149 -3.23 -6.85 15.58
N LYS A 150 -2.99 -6.00 14.59
CA LYS A 150 -2.47 -6.36 13.27
C LYS A 150 -1.06 -5.83 13.06
N THR A 151 -0.31 -6.58 12.26
CA THR A 151 0.93 -6.10 11.64
C THR A 151 0.76 -6.37 10.16
N MET A 152 0.53 -5.30 9.39
CA MET A 152 0.26 -5.36 7.97
C MET A 152 1.46 -4.84 7.20
N LYS A 153 1.76 -5.48 6.06
CA LYS A 153 2.57 -4.90 4.99
C LYS A 153 1.64 -4.65 3.81
N ILE A 154 1.70 -3.46 3.22
CA ILE A 154 0.99 -3.14 1.99
C ILE A 154 2.01 -2.69 0.95
N LEU A 155 1.93 -3.26 -0.24
CA LEU A 155 2.89 -3.04 -1.31
C LEU A 155 2.15 -2.74 -2.62
N SER A 156 2.65 -1.73 -3.34
CA SER A 156 2.37 -1.52 -4.75
C SER A 156 3.41 -2.23 -5.61
N GLY A 157 3.71 -1.74 -6.82
CA GLY A 157 4.80 -2.25 -7.63
C GLY A 157 6.20 -1.75 -7.21
N SER A 158 6.29 -0.56 -6.61
CA SER A 158 7.57 0.05 -6.23
C SER A 158 7.60 0.57 -4.79
N ARG A 159 6.45 0.69 -4.13
CA ARG A 159 6.32 1.21 -2.77
C ARG A 159 5.87 0.14 -1.79
N PHE A 160 6.37 0.22 -0.57
CA PHE A 160 5.92 -0.62 0.53
C PHE A 160 5.72 0.22 1.79
N GLN A 161 4.86 -0.27 2.68
CA GLN A 161 4.75 0.20 4.04
C GLN A 161 4.36 -0.95 4.95
N TRP A 162 5.02 -1.09 6.10
CA TRP A 162 4.52 -1.91 7.18
C TRP A 162 3.92 -1.05 8.29
N ILE A 163 2.83 -1.51 8.87
CA ILE A 163 2.07 -0.79 9.90
C ILE A 163 1.67 -1.77 11.01
N ALA A 164 1.90 -1.40 12.26
CA ALA A 164 1.38 -2.08 13.44
C ALA A 164 0.30 -1.21 14.10
N TYR A 165 -0.91 -1.74 14.23
CA TYR A 165 -2.06 -1.04 14.82
C TYR A 165 -3.03 -2.01 15.50
N ASN A 166 -4.04 -1.48 16.19
CA ASN A 166 -5.12 -2.24 16.81
C ASN A 166 -6.47 -1.60 16.45
N THR A 167 -7.34 -2.38 15.79
CA THR A 167 -8.65 -1.90 15.30
C THR A 167 -9.70 -1.71 16.40
N GLU A 168 -9.56 -2.40 17.55
CA GLU A 168 -10.49 -2.25 18.68
C GLU A 168 -10.07 -1.13 19.62
N THR A 169 -8.78 -1.14 20.04
CA THR A 169 -8.28 -0.12 20.96
C THR A 169 -7.91 1.19 20.27
N LYS A 170 -8.04 1.23 18.93
CA LYS A 170 -7.69 2.37 18.06
C LYS A 170 -6.21 2.78 18.15
N GLN A 171 -5.37 1.91 18.74
CA GLN A 171 -3.99 2.23 19.02
C GLN A 171 -3.13 2.05 17.77
N PHE A 172 -2.47 3.12 17.36
CA PHE A 172 -1.33 3.05 16.44
C PHE A 172 -0.04 2.74 17.19
N MET A 173 0.72 1.75 16.72
CA MET A 173 2.00 1.36 17.35
C MET A 173 3.20 1.89 16.58
N ALA A 174 3.35 1.59 15.29
CA ALA A 174 4.50 2.03 14.49
C ALA A 174 4.25 1.81 12.99
N THR A 175 4.96 2.58 12.15
CA THR A 175 5.03 2.33 10.71
C THR A 175 6.37 2.73 10.12
N CYS A 176 6.81 2.02 9.09
CA CYS A 176 7.92 2.41 8.25
C CYS A 176 7.64 1.96 6.81
N GLY A 177 8.17 2.70 5.85
CA GLY A 177 7.96 2.44 4.43
C GLY A 177 8.91 3.24 3.56
N GLY A 178 8.73 3.08 2.26
CA GLY A 178 9.56 3.68 1.22
C GLY A 178 9.45 2.90 -0.07
N SER A 179 10.57 2.78 -0.80
CA SER A 179 10.63 1.99 -2.03
C SER A 179 11.11 0.55 -1.79
N TYR A 180 10.76 -0.36 -2.69
CA TYR A 180 11.28 -1.72 -2.66
C TYR A 180 11.54 -2.32 -4.04
N THR A 181 12.31 -3.41 -4.08
CA THR A 181 12.48 -4.25 -5.27
C THR A 181 12.35 -5.74 -4.92
N THR A 182 12.10 -6.57 -5.94
CA THR A 182 11.95 -8.04 -5.82
C THR A 182 12.80 -8.79 -6.86
N VAL A 183 14.08 -8.43 -6.97
CA VAL A 183 15.01 -8.95 -7.99
C VAL A 183 15.72 -10.20 -7.48
N ASP A 184 15.83 -11.24 -8.30
CA ASP A 184 16.60 -12.47 -8.02
C ASP A 184 16.28 -13.15 -6.66
N GLY A 185 15.01 -13.14 -6.26
CA GLY A 185 14.56 -13.72 -4.99
C GLY A 185 14.91 -12.87 -3.75
N LYS A 186 15.44 -11.66 -3.96
CA LYS A 186 15.71 -10.67 -2.91
C LYS A 186 14.62 -9.62 -2.86
N TYR A 187 14.13 -9.38 -1.65
CA TYR A 187 13.22 -8.29 -1.31
C TYR A 187 14.05 -7.22 -0.60
N THR A 188 14.27 -6.10 -1.27
CA THR A 188 15.11 -5.02 -0.77
C THR A 188 14.26 -3.80 -0.47
N GLU A 189 14.23 -3.37 0.79
CA GLU A 189 13.52 -2.19 1.28
C GLU A 189 14.49 -1.00 1.38
N ASN A 190 14.12 0.16 0.84
CA ASN A 190 14.79 1.44 1.11
C ASN A 190 13.87 2.28 2.01
N LEU A 191 14.34 2.63 3.20
CA LEU A 191 13.50 3.30 4.20
C LEU A 191 13.46 4.81 3.93
N GLU A 192 12.28 5.33 3.63
CA GLU A 192 12.07 6.77 3.39
C GLU A 192 11.44 7.48 4.58
N PHE A 193 10.75 6.76 5.46
CA PHE A 193 10.23 7.27 6.72
C PHE A 193 10.16 6.17 7.78
N PHE A 194 10.23 6.57 9.05
CA PHE A 194 9.94 5.68 10.19
C PHE A 194 9.35 6.48 11.36
N SER A 195 8.14 6.12 11.79
CA SER A 195 7.41 6.83 12.86
C SER A 195 8.00 6.70 14.27
N ARG A 196 9.02 5.85 14.48
CA ARG A 196 9.60 5.61 15.81
C ARG A 196 11.08 5.97 15.92
N ASP A 197 11.79 6.04 14.80
CA ASP A 197 13.23 6.28 14.80
C ASP A 197 13.67 6.85 13.44
N ASN A 198 13.71 8.18 13.35
CA ASN A 198 14.10 8.86 12.11
C ASN A 198 15.56 8.60 11.72
N ALA A 199 16.42 8.18 12.65
CA ALA A 199 17.82 7.88 12.35
C ALA A 199 18.00 6.63 11.46
N LYS A 200 16.93 5.87 11.23
CA LYS A 200 16.92 4.70 10.33
C LYS A 200 16.52 5.06 8.89
N VAL A 201 16.06 6.29 8.63
CA VAL A 201 15.78 6.76 7.27
C VAL A 201 17.05 6.71 6.43
N GLY A 202 16.93 6.27 5.18
CA GLY A 202 18.06 6.07 4.26
C GLY A 202 18.74 4.72 4.38
N LEU A 203 18.39 3.88 5.38
CA LEU A 203 18.88 2.50 5.42
C LEU A 203 18.26 1.67 4.29
N GLN A 204 19.07 0.74 3.80
CA GLN A 204 18.64 -0.32 2.89
C GLN A 204 18.68 -1.66 3.63
N LEU A 205 17.57 -2.39 3.61
CA LEU A 205 17.44 -3.70 4.23
C LEU A 205 17.15 -4.73 3.14
N GLN A 206 17.96 -5.78 3.08
CA GLN A 206 17.81 -6.85 2.09
C GLN A 206 17.39 -8.15 2.78
N PHE A 207 16.38 -8.78 2.21
CA PHE A 207 15.82 -10.04 2.69
C PHE A 207 15.72 -11.05 1.56
N ASP A 208 15.82 -12.32 1.89
CA ASP A 208 15.35 -13.41 1.05
C ASP A 208 13.82 -13.45 1.10
N TYR A 209 13.19 -13.63 -0.07
CA TYR A 209 11.76 -13.90 -0.13
C TYR A 209 11.41 -15.08 -1.04
N LYS A 210 10.34 -15.78 -0.67
CA LYS A 210 9.69 -16.79 -1.51
C LYS A 210 8.21 -16.89 -1.20
N LEU A 211 7.42 -17.27 -2.19
CA LEU A 211 6.03 -17.66 -2.01
C LEU A 211 5.97 -19.19 -1.87
N VAL A 212 5.47 -19.69 -0.74
CA VAL A 212 5.25 -21.11 -0.48
C VAL A 212 3.77 -21.26 -0.15
N ASP A 213 3.03 -22.00 -0.98
CA ASP A 213 1.58 -22.19 -0.82
C ASP A 213 0.80 -20.88 -0.66
N GLY A 214 1.17 -19.86 -1.44
CA GLY A 214 0.57 -18.52 -1.38
C GLY A 214 1.01 -17.66 -0.19
N LYS A 215 1.83 -18.18 0.73
CA LYS A 215 2.38 -17.42 1.86
C LYS A 215 3.74 -16.86 1.52
N TRP A 216 3.97 -15.61 1.89
CA TRP A 216 5.24 -14.95 1.73
C TRP A 216 6.16 -15.26 2.92
N HIS A 217 7.21 -16.03 2.65
CA HIS A 217 8.31 -16.27 3.58
C HIS A 217 9.35 -15.19 3.38
N HIS A 218 9.69 -14.49 4.46
CA HIS A 218 10.57 -13.35 4.51
C HIS A 218 11.67 -13.59 5.55
N SER A 219 12.94 -13.61 5.15
CA SER A 219 14.04 -13.88 6.08
C SER A 219 15.27 -13.04 5.79
N GLY A 220 16.01 -12.68 6.83
CA GLY A 220 17.20 -11.85 6.72
C GLY A 220 17.57 -11.23 8.06
N LEU A 221 18.17 -10.04 8.04
CA LEU A 221 18.53 -9.29 9.24
C LEU A 221 17.61 -8.07 9.38
N SER A 222 17.12 -7.83 10.59
CA SER A 222 16.40 -6.61 10.93
C SER A 222 17.33 -5.37 10.90
N SER A 223 16.77 -4.17 11.01
CA SER A 223 17.52 -2.91 11.14
C SER A 223 18.37 -2.79 12.42
N LYS A 224 18.28 -3.78 13.32
CA LYS A 224 19.13 -3.94 14.52
C LYS A 224 20.20 -5.02 14.35
N GLY A 225 20.22 -5.73 13.22
CA GLY A 225 21.13 -6.85 12.97
C GLY A 225 20.62 -8.21 13.45
N ASP A 226 19.45 -8.27 14.10
CA ASP A 226 18.89 -9.55 14.56
C ASP A 226 18.32 -10.38 13.40
N PRO A 227 18.56 -11.71 13.36
CA PRO A 227 17.98 -12.57 12.35
C PRO A 227 16.46 -12.67 12.50
N ILE A 228 15.75 -12.55 11.38
CA ILE A 228 14.31 -12.71 11.31
C ILE A 228 13.92 -13.76 10.28
N TYR A 229 12.82 -14.45 10.58
CA TYR A 229 12.09 -15.28 9.63
C TYR A 229 10.61 -15.10 9.94
N GLU A 230 9.92 -14.42 9.04
CA GLU A 230 8.51 -14.08 9.14
C GLU A 230 7.72 -14.76 8.02
N ILE A 231 6.47 -15.10 8.33
CA ILE A 231 5.52 -15.69 7.39
C ILE A 231 4.34 -14.75 7.30
N TRP A 232 4.08 -14.28 6.08
CA TRP A 232 3.04 -13.32 5.77
C TRP A 232 1.96 -14.00 4.93
N SER A 233 0.71 -13.87 5.34
CA SER A 233 -0.43 -14.37 4.59
C SER A 233 -1.11 -13.21 3.89
N GLN A 234 -1.56 -13.43 2.65
CA GLN A 234 -2.29 -12.41 1.90
C GLN A 234 -3.55 -12.03 2.68
N ARG A 235 -3.82 -10.73 2.72
CA ARG A 235 -4.96 -10.19 3.42
C ARG A 235 -6.16 -10.20 2.48
N GLU A 236 -7.19 -10.94 2.88
CA GLU A 236 -8.48 -11.01 2.19
C GLU A 236 -9.37 -9.80 2.47
#